data_AF-A0ABC9VV30-F1
#
_entry.id   AF-A0ABC9VV30-F1
#
_cell.length_a   1.000
_cell.length_b   1.000
_cell.length_c   1.000
_cell.angle_alpha   90.00
_cell.angle_beta   90.00
_cell.angle_gamma   90.00
#
_symmetry.space_group_name_H-M   'P 1'
#
loop_
_entity.id
_entity.type
_entity.pdbx_description
1 polymer ?
#
loop_
_entity_poly.entity_id
_entity_poly.type
_entity_poly.pdbx_seq_one_letter_code
_entity_poly.pdbx_strand_id
1 'polypeptide(L)'
;MKERYPFKEDVICHSGKWTTIEGGIQYLRELAVQEMVYYDPDNMQLPTDPDEVQCTRPTWQKFVRGTSLSYTNSLAVMDWEDKEAPTVDEVAGQLQQYKESLSSSLISAVEKLSQEFQQFREDMSYSPPVQTSISY
;
A
#
# COMPACT_ATOMS: atom_id res chain seq x y z
N MET A 1 19.60 5.35 -31.16
CA MET A 1 18.28 6.01 -31.14
C MET A 1 18.43 7.23 -30.24
N LYS A 2 18.13 8.43 -30.72
CA LYS A 2 18.30 9.66 -29.93
C LYS A 2 17.07 9.80 -29.04
N GLU A 3 17.26 9.91 -27.73
CA GLU A 3 16.17 10.13 -26.78
C GLU A 3 15.50 11.47 -27.11
N ARG A 4 14.19 11.45 -27.40
CA ARG A 4 13.45 12.62 -27.85
C ARG A 4 13.33 13.67 -26.73
N TYR A 5 13.30 13.21 -25.46
CA TYR A 5 13.19 14.04 -24.27
C TYR A 5 14.29 13.70 -23.26
N PRO A 6 15.50 14.26 -23.40
CA PRO A 6 16.66 13.91 -22.57
C PRO A 6 16.56 14.36 -21.10
N PHE A 7 15.51 15.12 -20.74
CA PHE A 7 15.25 15.61 -19.37
C PHE A 7 14.02 14.97 -18.75
N LYS A 8 13.47 13.91 -19.36
CA LYS A 8 12.26 13.25 -18.86
C LYS A 8 12.47 12.80 -17.42
N GLU A 9 13.63 12.27 -17.09
CA GLU A 9 14.00 11.76 -15.77
C GLU A 9 14.27 12.87 -14.74
N ASP A 10 14.52 14.11 -15.18
CA ASP A 10 14.80 15.25 -14.30
C ASP A 10 13.52 15.89 -13.74
N VAL A 11 12.35 15.48 -14.21
CA VAL A 11 11.07 15.97 -13.70
C VAL A 11 10.84 15.45 -12.29
N ILE A 12 10.76 16.38 -11.36
CA ILE A 12 10.54 16.10 -9.94
C ILE A 12 9.05 15.92 -9.69
N CYS A 13 8.64 14.72 -9.32
CA CYS A 13 7.33 14.46 -8.73
C CYS A 13 7.34 14.92 -7.27
N HIS A 14 6.35 15.72 -6.88
CA HIS A 14 6.20 16.22 -5.51
C HIS A 14 6.08 15.08 -4.50
N SER A 15 5.44 14.00 -4.89
CA SER A 15 5.18 12.83 -4.04
C SER A 15 6.25 11.73 -4.17
N GLY A 16 7.39 12.02 -4.81
CA GLY A 16 8.45 11.03 -5.10
C GLY A 16 9.20 10.43 -3.90
N LYS A 17 8.80 10.78 -2.66
CA LYS A 17 9.28 10.19 -1.40
C LYS A 17 8.10 9.90 -0.48
N TRP A 18 7.17 9.09 -0.94
CA TRP A 18 5.92 8.84 -0.23
C TRP A 18 6.10 7.87 0.93
N THR A 19 5.41 8.17 2.03
CA THR A 19 5.43 7.39 3.28
C THR A 19 4.04 6.91 3.70
N THR A 20 3.00 7.30 2.96
CA THR A 20 1.61 6.87 3.17
C THR A 20 1.05 6.31 1.88
N ILE A 21 0.03 5.46 1.98
CA ILE A 21 -0.62 4.85 0.83
C ILE A 21 -1.24 5.93 -0.08
N GLU A 22 -1.83 6.97 0.50
CA GLU A 22 -2.39 8.10 -0.25
C GLU A 22 -1.30 8.88 -1.01
N GLY A 23 -0.15 9.10 -0.37
CA GLY A 23 1.00 9.73 -1.02
C GLY A 23 1.57 8.85 -2.14
N GLY A 24 1.53 7.53 -1.97
CA GLY A 24 1.89 6.57 -3.01
C GLY A 24 0.96 6.66 -4.22
N ILE A 25 -0.36 6.61 -3.99
CA ILE A 25 -1.36 6.75 -5.06
C ILE A 25 -1.17 8.09 -5.80
N GLN A 26 -0.95 9.18 -5.06
CA GLN A 26 -0.67 10.49 -5.64
C GLN A 26 0.60 10.50 -6.49
N TYR A 27 1.69 9.88 -5.99
CA TYR A 27 2.94 9.76 -6.75
C TYR A 27 2.77 8.93 -8.02
N LEU A 28 1.99 7.85 -7.96
CA LEU A 28 1.71 7.01 -9.11
C LEU A 28 0.99 7.80 -10.21
N ARG A 29 0.01 8.63 -9.84
CA ARG A 29 -0.67 9.56 -10.75
C ARG A 29 0.26 10.63 -11.32
N GLU A 30 1.16 11.19 -10.50
CA GLU A 30 2.18 12.14 -10.97
C GLU A 30 3.10 11.51 -12.03
N LEU A 31 3.52 10.26 -11.81
CA LEU A 31 4.31 9.50 -12.78
C LEU A 31 3.50 9.23 -14.07
N ALA A 32 2.21 8.93 -13.96
CA ALA A 32 1.33 8.72 -15.11
C ALA A 32 1.20 9.99 -15.96
N VAL A 33 0.96 11.15 -15.33
CA VAL A 33 0.93 12.44 -16.01
C VAL A 33 2.26 12.75 -16.70
N GLN A 34 3.39 12.45 -16.05
CA GLN A 34 4.69 12.59 -16.68
C GLN A 34 4.83 11.68 -17.90
N GLU A 35 4.43 10.41 -17.82
CA GLU A 35 4.42 9.52 -18.98
C GLU A 35 3.52 10.07 -20.10
N MET A 36 2.35 10.62 -19.78
CA MET A 36 1.46 11.27 -20.75
C MET A 36 2.10 12.47 -21.44
N VAL A 37 2.75 13.36 -20.69
CA VAL A 37 3.38 14.58 -21.21
C VAL A 37 4.57 14.26 -22.13
N TYR A 38 5.37 13.26 -21.77
CA TYR A 38 6.56 12.86 -22.53
C TYR A 38 6.29 11.69 -23.49
N TYR A 39 5.02 11.33 -23.70
CA TYR A 39 4.65 10.32 -24.66
C TYR A 39 4.89 10.78 -26.10
N ASP A 40 5.07 9.82 -27.00
CA ASP A 40 5.28 10.11 -28.42
C ASP A 40 3.95 10.53 -29.06
N PRO A 41 3.77 11.78 -29.54
CA PRO A 41 2.53 12.23 -30.18
C PRO A 41 2.21 11.49 -31.50
N ASP A 42 3.18 10.80 -32.10
CA ASP A 42 2.95 9.96 -33.29
C ASP A 42 2.24 8.64 -32.91
N ASN A 43 2.22 8.28 -31.62
CA ASN A 43 1.37 7.23 -31.05
C ASN A 43 0.14 7.88 -30.41
N MET A 44 -1.02 7.85 -31.07
CA MET A 44 -2.26 8.49 -30.60
C MET A 44 -3.02 7.74 -29.48
N GLN A 45 -2.41 6.74 -28.84
CA GLN A 45 -3.15 5.76 -28.02
C GLN A 45 -3.11 5.99 -26.50
N LEU A 46 -2.46 7.04 -25.99
CA LEU A 46 -2.46 7.23 -24.54
C LEU A 46 -3.82 7.75 -24.04
N PRO A 47 -4.36 7.19 -22.94
CA PRO A 47 -5.59 7.68 -22.32
C PRO A 47 -5.51 9.16 -21.94
N THR A 48 -6.66 9.81 -21.86
CA THR A 48 -6.76 11.21 -21.37
C THR A 48 -6.77 11.27 -19.84
N ASP A 49 -7.13 10.16 -19.19
CA ASP A 49 -7.15 10.02 -17.75
C ASP A 49 -5.84 9.37 -17.24
N PRO A 50 -5.09 9.98 -16.30
CA PRO A 50 -3.93 9.35 -15.68
C PRO A 50 -4.25 8.02 -14.98
N ASP A 51 -5.48 7.82 -14.49
CA ASP A 51 -5.88 6.58 -13.80
C ASP A 51 -6.02 5.39 -14.78
N GLU A 52 -6.24 5.66 -16.06
CA GLU A 52 -6.32 4.65 -17.14
C GLU A 52 -4.95 4.30 -17.74
N VAL A 53 -3.90 5.06 -17.41
CA VAL A 53 -2.55 4.81 -17.92
C VAL A 53 -2.04 3.48 -17.38
N GLN A 54 -1.49 2.64 -18.27
CA GLN A 54 -0.81 1.42 -17.84
C GLN A 54 0.44 1.76 -17.04
N CYS A 55 0.55 1.23 -15.84
CA CYS A 55 1.77 1.28 -15.06
C CYS A 55 2.80 0.40 -15.76
N THR A 56 3.73 0.96 -16.52
CA THR A 56 4.77 0.17 -17.17
C THR A 56 5.83 -0.31 -16.17
N ARG A 57 6.65 -1.33 -16.51
CA ARG A 57 7.78 -1.75 -15.66
C ARG A 57 8.71 -0.57 -15.26
N PRO A 58 9.09 0.36 -16.15
CA PRO A 58 9.82 1.57 -15.77
C PRO A 58 9.07 2.46 -14.76
N THR A 59 7.77 2.68 -14.97
CA THR A 59 6.90 3.44 -14.04
C THR A 59 6.87 2.77 -12.66
N TRP A 60 6.70 1.45 -12.63
CA TRP A 60 6.72 0.66 -11.39
C TRP A 60 8.06 0.76 -10.65
N GLN A 61 9.18 0.68 -11.36
CA GLN A 61 10.50 0.84 -10.74
C GLN A 61 10.68 2.23 -10.13
N LYS A 62 10.22 3.29 -10.81
CA LYS A 62 10.23 4.67 -10.25
C LYS A 62 9.32 4.77 -9.03
N PHE A 63 8.16 4.12 -9.07
CA PHE A 63 7.20 4.07 -7.97
C PHE A 63 7.80 3.42 -6.71
N VAL A 64 8.38 2.22 -6.87
CA VAL A 64 9.01 1.46 -5.77
C VAL A 64 10.25 2.18 -5.23
N ARG A 65 11.03 2.87 -6.07
CA ARG A 65 12.18 3.69 -5.60
C ARG A 65 11.76 4.93 -4.81
N GLY A 66 10.56 5.46 -5.08
CA GLY A 66 10.03 6.63 -4.37
C GLY A 66 9.37 6.30 -3.04
N THR A 67 9.36 5.03 -2.62
CA THR A 67 8.74 4.63 -1.35
C THR A 67 9.73 4.57 -0.20
N SER A 68 9.23 4.69 1.03
CA SER A 68 9.98 4.37 2.25
C SER A 68 10.31 2.87 2.31
N LEU A 69 11.44 2.52 2.94
CA LEU A 69 11.88 1.14 3.14
C LEU A 69 10.81 0.23 3.76
N SER A 70 9.91 0.81 4.58
CA SER A 70 8.79 0.10 5.22
C SER A 70 7.79 -0.49 4.23
N TYR A 71 7.59 0.15 3.08
CA TYR A 71 6.65 -0.31 2.06
C TYR A 71 7.34 -1.05 0.92
N THR A 72 8.65 -0.89 0.74
CA THR A 72 9.41 -1.53 -0.35
C THR A 72 9.21 -3.06 -0.36
N ASN A 73 9.26 -3.71 0.80
CA ASN A 73 9.09 -5.16 0.89
C ASN A 73 7.66 -5.59 0.58
N SER A 74 6.67 -4.83 1.02
CA SER A 74 5.26 -5.13 0.76
C SER A 74 4.90 -4.94 -0.72
N LEU A 75 5.45 -3.91 -1.37
CA LEU A 75 5.28 -3.69 -2.81
C LEU A 75 5.96 -4.75 -3.66
N ALA A 76 7.12 -5.27 -3.22
CA ALA A 76 7.81 -6.35 -3.93
C ALA A 76 7.00 -7.65 -4.00
N VAL A 77 6.03 -7.83 -3.08
CA VAL A 77 5.12 -8.99 -3.03
C VAL A 77 3.86 -8.74 -3.87
N MET A 78 3.58 -7.50 -4.26
CA MET A 78 2.43 -7.18 -5.10
C MET A 78 2.64 -7.83 -6.48
N ASP A 79 1.79 -8.81 -6.78
CA ASP A 79 1.98 -9.69 -7.93
C ASP A 79 1.79 -8.91 -9.23
N TRP A 80 2.86 -8.84 -10.02
CA TRP A 80 2.88 -8.20 -11.32
C TRP A 80 2.76 -9.30 -12.38
N GLU A 81 1.56 -9.83 -12.58
CA GLU A 81 1.36 -10.89 -13.57
C GLU A 81 1.68 -10.37 -14.99
N ASP A 82 2.59 -11.07 -15.67
CA ASP A 82 3.29 -10.62 -16.89
C ASP A 82 2.43 -10.57 -18.17
N LYS A 83 1.09 -10.71 -18.06
CA LYS A 83 0.20 -10.79 -19.23
C LYS A 83 -0.23 -9.41 -19.74
N GLU A 84 -0.56 -8.49 -18.83
CA GLU A 84 -0.93 -7.12 -19.14
C GLU A 84 -0.53 -6.21 -17.98
N ALA A 85 0.03 -5.05 -18.28
CA ALA A 85 0.46 -4.10 -17.25
C ALA A 85 -0.78 -3.48 -16.60
N PRO A 86 -0.92 -3.51 -15.26
CA PRO A 86 -2.10 -2.98 -14.59
C PRO A 86 -2.20 -1.47 -14.79
N THR A 87 -3.41 -0.94 -14.77
CA THR A 87 -3.63 0.51 -14.80
C THR A 87 -3.25 1.16 -13.48
N VAL A 88 -3.07 2.49 -13.50
CA VAL A 88 -2.84 3.29 -12.28
C VAL A 88 -3.97 3.10 -11.28
N ASP A 89 -5.22 3.02 -11.74
CA ASP A 89 -6.38 2.75 -10.87
C ASP A 89 -6.32 1.37 -10.20
N GLU A 90 -5.97 0.33 -10.96
CA GLU A 90 -5.85 -1.04 -10.42
C GLU A 90 -4.77 -1.11 -9.33
N VAL A 91 -3.61 -0.51 -9.58
CA VAL A 91 -2.53 -0.46 -8.59
C VAL A 91 -2.95 0.38 -7.37
N ALA A 92 -3.67 1.49 -7.57
CA ALA A 92 -4.20 2.29 -6.48
C ALA A 92 -5.21 1.50 -5.63
N GLY A 93 -6.08 0.72 -6.27
CA GLY A 93 -7.01 -0.19 -5.62
C GLY A 93 -6.29 -1.27 -4.80
N GLN A 94 -5.24 -1.88 -5.35
CA GLN A 94 -4.42 -2.86 -4.63
C GLN A 94 -3.74 -2.27 -3.39
N LEU A 95 -3.19 -1.06 -3.50
CA LEU A 95 -2.60 -0.34 -2.37
C LEU A 95 -3.62 -0.05 -1.27
N GLN A 96 -4.84 0.35 -1.67
CA GLN A 96 -5.93 0.61 -0.75
C GLN A 96 -6.41 -0.68 -0.06
N GLN A 97 -6.57 -1.77 -0.81
CA GLN A 97 -6.94 -3.07 -0.27
C GLN A 97 -5.89 -3.60 0.72
N TYR A 98 -4.61 -3.41 0.42
CA TYR A 98 -3.52 -3.75 1.33
C TYR A 98 -3.63 -2.98 2.66
N LYS A 99 -3.89 -1.67 2.59
CA LYS A 99 -4.11 -0.81 3.78
C LYS A 99 -5.28 -1.30 4.62
N GLU A 100 -6.40 -1.65 3.99
CA GLU A 100 -7.59 -2.13 4.68
C GLU A 100 -7.37 -3.49 5.34
N SER A 101 -6.65 -4.40 4.67
CA SER A 101 -6.24 -5.69 5.22
C SER A 101 -5.36 -5.53 6.47
N LEU A 102 -4.34 -4.66 6.39
CA LEU A 102 -3.50 -4.34 7.55
C LEU A 102 -4.31 -3.76 8.71
N SER A 103 -5.20 -2.82 8.41
CA SER A 103 -6.03 -2.17 9.43
C SER A 103 -6.95 -3.18 10.12
N SER A 104 -7.58 -4.05 9.33
CA SER A 104 -8.45 -5.12 9.85
C SER A 104 -7.69 -6.13 10.71
N SER A 105 -6.49 -6.52 10.28
CA SER A 105 -5.62 -7.42 11.04
C SER A 105 -5.20 -6.81 12.38
N LEU A 106 -4.83 -5.52 12.41
CA LEU A 106 -4.47 -4.81 13.64
C LEU A 106 -5.65 -4.69 14.60
N ILE A 107 -6.84 -4.33 14.10
CA ILE A 107 -8.06 -4.27 14.91
C ILE A 107 -8.33 -5.63 15.56
N SER A 108 -8.30 -6.71 14.77
CA SER A 108 -8.52 -8.07 15.28
C SER A 108 -7.49 -8.48 16.35
N ALA A 109 -6.22 -8.14 16.16
CA ALA A 109 -5.17 -8.41 17.15
C ALA A 109 -5.40 -7.64 18.47
N VAL A 110 -5.83 -6.37 18.38
CA VAL A 110 -6.15 -5.54 19.55
C VAL A 110 -7.38 -6.08 20.28
N GLU A 111 -8.44 -6.46 19.57
CA GLU A 111 -9.64 -7.06 20.15
C GLU A 111 -9.30 -8.35 20.91
N LYS A 112 -8.50 -9.23 20.30
CA LYS A 112 -8.06 -10.47 20.93
C LYS A 112 -7.23 -10.20 22.19
N LEU A 113 -6.27 -9.28 22.14
CA LEU A 113 -5.49 -8.90 23.32
C LEU A 113 -6.36 -8.29 24.43
N SER A 114 -7.36 -7.49 24.06
CA SER A 114 -8.31 -6.92 25.01
C SER A 114 -9.13 -8.01 25.70
N GLN A 115 -9.58 -9.03 24.97
CA GLN A 115 -10.31 -10.18 25.52
C GLN A 115 -9.46 -10.97 26.52
N GLU A 116 -8.24 -11.33 26.12
CA GLU A 116 -7.27 -12.03 27.00
C GLU A 116 -6.97 -11.23 28.26
N PHE A 117 -6.82 -9.90 28.14
CA PHE A 117 -6.58 -9.03 29.28
C PHE A 117 -7.77 -8.95 30.25
N GLN A 118 -9.01 -9.01 29.75
CA GLN A 118 -10.19 -9.07 30.60
C GLN A 118 -10.28 -10.41 31.33
N GLN A 119 -10.07 -11.52 30.63
CA GLN A 119 -10.06 -12.87 31.23
C GLN A 119 -9.01 -12.96 32.35
N PHE A 120 -7.79 -12.48 32.09
CA PHE A 120 -6.73 -12.45 33.10
C PHE A 120 -7.11 -11.62 34.34
N ARG A 121 -7.82 -10.51 34.13
CA ARG A 121 -8.29 -9.66 35.23
C ARG A 121 -9.36 -10.35 36.06
N GLU A 122 -10.27 -11.07 35.42
CA GLU A 122 -11.30 -11.87 36.07
C GLU A 122 -10.69 -13.02 36.88
N ASP A 123 -9.75 -13.76 36.31
CA ASP A 123 -9.03 -14.86 36.98
C ASP A 123 -8.31 -14.37 38.25
N MET A 124 -7.69 -13.18 38.20
CA MET A 124 -7.01 -12.59 39.34
C MET A 124 -7.97 -12.06 40.42
N SER A 125 -9.21 -11.71 40.03
CA SER A 125 -10.26 -11.28 40.95
C SER A 125 -10.96 -12.45 41.65
N TYR A 126 -10.73 -13.69 41.19
CA TYR A 126 -11.37 -14.88 41.73
C TYR A 126 -10.72 -15.31 43.05
N SER A 127 -11.45 -15.16 44.17
CA SER A 127 -11.09 -15.78 45.46
C SER A 127 -11.85 -17.10 45.64
N PRO A 128 -11.18 -18.24 45.86
CA PRO A 128 -11.86 -19.51 46.08
C PRO A 128 -12.70 -19.46 47.37
N PRO A 129 -13.87 -20.12 47.41
CA PRO A 129 -14.66 -20.18 48.62
C PRO A 129 -13.92 -20.98 49.70
N VAL A 130 -13.74 -20.36 50.86
CA VAL A 130 -13.17 -21.02 52.05
C VAL A 130 -14.15 -22.09 52.51
N GLN A 131 -13.81 -23.37 52.33
CA GLN A 131 -14.57 -24.46 52.92
C GLN A 131 -14.29 -24.50 54.42
N THR A 132 -15.22 -23.98 55.23
CA THR A 132 -15.21 -24.22 56.67
C THR A 132 -15.73 -25.62 56.93
N SER A 133 -14.83 -26.59 57.09
CA SER A 133 -15.16 -27.91 57.59
C SER A 133 -15.59 -27.79 59.05
N ILE A 134 -16.90 -27.73 59.29
CA ILE A 134 -17.45 -27.89 60.63
C ILE A 134 -17.51 -29.39 60.89
N SER A 135 -16.52 -29.90 61.62
CA SER A 135 -16.54 -31.25 62.20
C SER A 135 -17.51 -31.28 63.38
N TYR A 136 -18.54 -32.12 63.26
CA TYR A 136 -19.45 -32.51 64.37
C TYR A 136 -18.80 -33.54 65.28
#